data_AF-A0AAV2AFV4-F1
#
_entry.id   AF-A0AAV2AFV4-F1
#
_cell.length_a   1.000
_cell.length_b   1.000
_cell.length_c   1.000
_cell.angle_alpha   90.00
_cell.angle_beta   90.00
_cell.angle_gamma   90.00
#
_symmetry.space_group_name_H-M   'P 1'
#
loop_
_entity.id
_entity.type
_entity.pdbx_description
1 polymer ?
#
loop_
_entity_poly.entity_id
_entity_poly.type
_entity_poly.pdbx_seq_one_letter_code
_entity_poly.pdbx_strand_id
1 'polypeptide(L)'
;MVADSLTLKECRKLSESLHRKSFALHGLPKGDTEPKQVSCFRLLQHWNTHEGKGQTFHQLAVRLKQLGHRGIADRLSLSVSDEKVGEVQDLFLKDPFKSKIHTNSPLLQESPHVGTPPPSKKPNSSLTCFEVAEVVVFVCASLVFVCFFLLIFIRFFLPDSFIRMRASLYKSFVGKRPGEEEVYFIM
;
A
#
# COMPACT_ATOMS: atom_id res chain seq x y z
N MET A 1 -7.91 1.75 -25.33
CA MET A 1 -6.56 1.53 -24.75
C MET A 1 -6.43 0.18 -24.04
N VAL A 2 -7.10 -0.05 -22.90
CA VAL A 2 -6.99 -1.34 -22.17
C VAL A 2 -7.48 -2.48 -23.05
N ALA A 3 -8.66 -2.33 -23.67
CA ALA A 3 -9.24 -3.33 -24.55
C ALA A 3 -8.37 -3.70 -25.76
N ASP A 4 -7.56 -2.75 -26.26
CA ASP A 4 -6.70 -2.94 -27.43
C ASP A 4 -5.36 -3.58 -27.08
N SER A 5 -4.97 -3.53 -25.79
CA SER A 5 -3.67 -4.01 -25.31
C SER A 5 -3.71 -5.46 -24.81
N LEU A 6 -4.90 -6.05 -24.67
CA LEU A 6 -5.12 -7.39 -24.11
C LEU A 6 -5.64 -8.34 -25.18
N THR A 7 -5.19 -9.59 -25.13
CA THR A 7 -5.80 -10.64 -25.95
C THR A 7 -7.22 -10.95 -25.45
N LEU A 8 -8.08 -11.50 -26.33
CA LEU A 8 -9.45 -11.90 -25.97
C LEU A 8 -9.50 -12.90 -24.79
N LYS A 9 -8.47 -13.72 -24.62
CA LYS A 9 -8.38 -14.67 -23.50
C LYS A 9 -8.06 -13.96 -22.19
N GLU A 10 -7.09 -13.06 -22.20
CA GLU A 10 -6.70 -12.27 -21.02
C GLU A 10 -7.80 -11.29 -20.61
N CYS A 11 -8.50 -10.71 -21.58
CA CYS A 11 -9.62 -9.83 -21.27
C CYS A 11 -10.78 -10.54 -20.58
N ARG A 12 -11.04 -11.80 -20.93
CA ARG A 12 -12.04 -12.61 -20.22
C ARG A 12 -11.62 -12.93 -18.79
N LYS A 13 -10.33 -13.25 -18.58
CA LYS A 13 -9.77 -13.41 -17.24
C LYS A 13 -9.88 -12.12 -16.43
N LEU A 14 -9.64 -10.97 -17.07
CA LEU A 14 -9.79 -9.65 -16.46
C LEU A 14 -11.25 -9.38 -16.09
N SER A 15 -12.19 -9.57 -17.00
CA SER A 15 -13.63 -9.40 -16.74
C SER A 15 -14.08 -10.30 -15.59
N GLU A 16 -13.74 -11.60 -15.62
CA GLU A 16 -14.02 -12.52 -14.51
C GLU A 16 -13.43 -12.03 -13.17
N SER A 17 -12.21 -11.47 -13.19
CA SER A 17 -11.59 -10.93 -11.98
C SER A 17 -12.28 -9.67 -11.45
N LEU A 18 -12.88 -8.87 -12.34
CA LEU A 18 -13.56 -7.63 -12.00
C LEU A 18 -14.93 -7.87 -11.35
N HIS A 19 -15.56 -9.00 -11.63
CA HIS A 19 -16.77 -9.45 -10.92
C HIS A 19 -16.52 -9.82 -9.46
N ARG A 20 -15.26 -10.11 -9.09
CA ARG A 20 -14.91 -10.47 -7.70
C ARG A 20 -14.73 -9.22 -6.86
N LYS A 21 -15.39 -9.16 -5.70
CA LYS A 21 -15.26 -8.05 -4.72
C LYS A 21 -14.08 -8.20 -3.75
N SER A 22 -13.41 -9.36 -3.73
CA SER A 22 -12.33 -9.64 -2.78
C SER A 22 -11.02 -8.92 -3.15
N PHE A 23 -10.31 -8.37 -2.17
CA PHE A 23 -9.02 -7.71 -2.42
C PHE A 23 -8.00 -8.67 -3.07
N ALA A 24 -7.88 -9.88 -2.52
CA ALA A 24 -7.07 -10.96 -3.09
C ALA A 24 -7.89 -11.86 -4.03
N LEU A 25 -7.29 -12.29 -5.13
CA LEU A 25 -7.83 -13.35 -5.98
C LEU A 25 -7.47 -14.71 -5.36
N HIS A 26 -8.45 -15.41 -4.81
CA HIS A 26 -8.32 -16.82 -4.49
C HIS A 26 -8.31 -17.62 -5.81
N GLY A 27 -7.10 -17.81 -6.36
CA GLY A 27 -6.86 -18.50 -7.63
C GLY A 27 -6.96 -17.59 -8.87
N LEU A 28 -6.19 -17.94 -9.91
CA LEU A 28 -6.20 -17.23 -11.18
C LEU A 28 -7.52 -17.51 -11.94
N PRO A 29 -8.20 -16.46 -12.44
CA PRO A 29 -9.40 -16.63 -13.24
C PRO A 29 -9.08 -17.35 -14.55
N LYS A 30 -10.00 -18.20 -14.99
CA LYS A 30 -9.82 -19.02 -16.20
C LYS A 30 -10.34 -18.30 -17.45
N GLY A 31 -11.30 -17.39 -17.28
CA GLY A 31 -11.99 -16.66 -18.32
C GLY A 31 -13.12 -17.46 -18.98
N ASP A 32 -13.59 -18.51 -18.32
CA ASP A 32 -14.60 -19.44 -18.86
C ASP A 32 -16.04 -19.03 -18.51
N THR A 33 -16.22 -18.21 -17.47
CA THR A 33 -17.52 -17.68 -17.06
C THR A 33 -18.04 -16.60 -18.01
N GLU A 34 -17.14 -15.97 -18.76
CA GLU A 34 -17.47 -14.88 -19.68
C GLU A 34 -17.85 -15.37 -21.07
N PRO A 35 -18.78 -14.68 -21.76
CA PRO A 35 -19.22 -15.08 -23.09
C PRO A 35 -18.07 -14.98 -24.11
N LYS A 36 -17.86 -16.08 -24.85
CA LYS A 36 -16.69 -16.25 -25.75
C LYS A 36 -16.74 -15.40 -27.03
N GLN A 37 -17.92 -14.94 -27.44
CA GLN A 37 -18.14 -14.20 -28.69
C GLN A 37 -18.20 -12.67 -28.51
N VAL A 38 -17.90 -12.17 -27.31
CA VAL A 38 -18.01 -10.74 -27.00
C VAL A 38 -16.63 -10.08 -27.08
N SER A 39 -16.56 -8.89 -27.67
CA SER A 39 -15.32 -8.11 -27.74
C SER A 39 -14.89 -7.64 -26.35
N CYS A 40 -13.58 -7.51 -26.15
CA CYS A 40 -13.02 -7.07 -24.88
C CYS A 40 -13.60 -5.71 -24.43
N PHE A 41 -13.73 -4.78 -25.38
CA PHE A 41 -14.33 -3.48 -25.12
C PHE A 41 -15.77 -3.60 -24.58
N ARG A 42 -16.59 -4.46 -25.18
CA ARG A 42 -17.99 -4.65 -24.77
C ARG A 42 -18.11 -5.30 -23.39
N LEU A 43 -17.21 -6.23 -23.04
CA LEU A 43 -17.12 -6.79 -21.68
C LEU A 43 -16.79 -5.72 -20.64
N LEU A 44 -15.74 -4.92 -20.90
CA LEU A 44 -15.32 -3.85 -19.98
C LEU A 44 -16.35 -2.72 -19.89
N GLN A 45 -17.02 -2.38 -20.98
CA GLN A 45 -18.11 -1.40 -20.99
C GLN A 45 -19.32 -1.90 -20.19
N HIS A 46 -19.65 -3.18 -20.31
CA HIS A 46 -20.73 -3.80 -19.53
C HIS A 46 -20.42 -3.72 -18.03
N TRP A 47 -19.20 -4.11 -17.64
CA TRP A 47 -18.75 -3.96 -16.25
C TRP A 47 -18.83 -2.50 -15.79
N ASN A 48 -18.29 -1.53 -16.54
CA ASN A 48 -18.29 -0.12 -16.16
C ASN A 48 -19.70 0.48 -15.98
N THR A 49 -20.68 0.01 -16.74
CA THR A 49 -22.07 0.51 -16.68
C THR A 49 -22.91 -0.13 -15.58
N HIS A 50 -22.55 -1.34 -15.13
CA HIS A 50 -23.32 -2.10 -14.15
C HIS A 50 -22.57 -2.18 -12.81
N GLU A 51 -21.58 -3.06 -12.72
CA GLU A 51 -20.89 -3.39 -11.46
C GLU A 51 -19.82 -2.39 -11.06
N GLY A 52 -19.14 -1.81 -12.06
CA GLY A 52 -18.15 -0.76 -11.90
C GLY A 52 -18.76 0.64 -11.77
N LYS A 53 -20.09 0.77 -11.77
CA LYS A 53 -20.75 2.08 -11.71
C LYS A 53 -20.42 2.77 -10.38
N GLY A 54 -19.76 3.92 -10.46
CA GLY A 54 -19.30 4.69 -9.29
C GLY A 54 -17.97 4.20 -8.71
N GLN A 55 -17.34 3.19 -9.31
CA GLN A 55 -15.99 2.78 -8.95
C GLN A 55 -14.95 3.53 -9.77
N THR A 56 -13.77 3.73 -9.19
CA THR A 56 -12.66 4.37 -9.88
C THR A 56 -11.90 3.36 -10.75
N PHE A 57 -11.14 3.88 -11.73
CA PHE A 57 -10.23 3.08 -12.55
C PHE A 57 -9.19 2.29 -11.74
N HIS A 58 -9.03 2.62 -10.44
CA HIS A 58 -8.11 1.94 -9.53
C HIS A 58 -8.38 0.43 -9.45
N GLN A 59 -9.64 0.00 -9.39
CA GLN A 59 -9.95 -1.43 -9.32
C GLN A 59 -9.50 -2.17 -10.58
N LEU A 60 -9.72 -1.56 -11.74
CA LEU A 60 -9.25 -2.08 -13.02
C LEU A 60 -7.71 -2.18 -13.06
N ALA A 61 -7.02 -1.14 -12.59
CA ALA A 61 -5.56 -1.12 -12.51
C ALA A 61 -5.01 -2.20 -11.55
N VAL A 62 -5.64 -2.38 -10.38
CA VAL A 62 -5.26 -3.41 -9.41
C VAL A 62 -5.44 -4.82 -10.00
N ARG A 63 -6.57 -5.10 -10.65
CA ARG A 63 -6.81 -6.40 -11.29
C ARG A 63 -5.81 -6.69 -12.40
N LEU A 64 -5.49 -5.70 -13.23
CA LEU A 64 -4.45 -5.81 -14.25
C LEU A 64 -3.08 -6.17 -13.63
N LYS A 65 -2.71 -5.56 -12.50
CA LYS A 65 -1.47 -5.88 -11.78
C LYS A 65 -1.47 -7.31 -11.24
N GLN A 66 -2.59 -7.77 -10.69
CA GLN A 66 -2.73 -9.12 -10.15
C GLN A 66 -2.66 -10.20 -11.24
N LEU A 67 -3.09 -9.88 -12.47
CA LEU A 67 -2.98 -10.75 -13.63
C LEU A 67 -1.61 -10.70 -14.32
N GLY A 68 -0.67 -9.88 -13.81
CA GLY A 68 0.68 -9.74 -14.36
C GLY A 68 0.84 -8.63 -15.41
N HIS A 69 -0.23 -7.92 -15.77
CA HIS A 69 -0.22 -6.84 -16.76
C HIS A 69 0.14 -5.48 -16.16
N ARG A 70 1.26 -5.41 -15.42
CA ARG A 70 1.68 -4.20 -14.70
C ARG A 70 1.87 -2.99 -15.62
N GLY A 71 2.50 -3.18 -16.78
CA GLY A 71 2.74 -2.09 -17.74
C GLY A 71 1.46 -1.47 -18.31
N ILE A 72 0.39 -2.26 -18.50
CA ILE A 72 -0.91 -1.76 -18.95
C ILE A 72 -1.59 -0.99 -17.82
N ALA A 73 -1.53 -1.51 -16.59
CA ALA A 73 -2.07 -0.85 -15.41
C ALA A 73 -1.41 0.51 -15.15
N ASP A 74 -0.09 0.59 -15.27
CA ASP A 74 0.63 1.84 -15.04
C ASP A 74 0.34 2.88 -16.15
N ARG A 75 0.21 2.44 -17.41
CA ARG A 75 -0.25 3.32 -18.51
C ARG A 75 -1.67 3.82 -18.29
N LEU A 76 -2.58 2.97 -17.80
CA LEU A 76 -3.94 3.36 -17.42
C LEU A 76 -3.91 4.43 -16.35
N SER A 77 -3.18 4.21 -15.26
CA SER A 77 -3.05 5.20 -14.19
C SER A 77 -2.47 6.52 -14.66
N LEU A 78 -1.43 6.49 -15.51
CA LEU A 78 -0.84 7.70 -16.10
C LEU A 78 -1.86 8.44 -16.97
N SER A 79 -2.53 7.75 -17.89
CA SER A 79 -3.49 8.39 -18.80
C SER A 79 -4.62 9.13 -18.07
N VAL A 80 -5.15 8.53 -17.01
CA VAL A 80 -6.24 9.15 -16.23
C VAL A 80 -5.71 10.23 -15.30
N SER A 81 -4.52 10.05 -14.73
CA SER A 81 -3.92 11.06 -13.84
C SER A 81 -3.46 12.29 -14.60
N ASP A 82 -2.85 12.13 -15.77
CA ASP A 82 -2.40 13.26 -16.61
C ASP A 82 -3.61 14.09 -17.08
N GLU A 83 -4.73 13.45 -17.43
CA GLU A 83 -5.99 14.13 -17.75
C GLU A 83 -6.51 14.95 -16.57
N LYS A 84 -6.52 14.37 -15.36
CA LYS A 84 -7.01 15.04 -14.15
C LYS A 84 -6.07 16.12 -13.65
N VAL A 85 -4.75 15.95 -13.80
CA VAL A 85 -3.76 16.98 -13.49
C VAL A 85 -3.90 18.15 -14.45
N GLY A 86 -4.12 17.91 -15.74
CA GLY A 86 -4.42 18.96 -16.71
C GLY A 86 -5.67 19.75 -16.36
N GLU A 87 -6.75 19.06 -15.99
CA GLU A 87 -8.01 19.69 -15.57
C GLU A 87 -7.85 20.51 -14.28
N VAL A 88 -7.16 19.99 -13.27
CA VAL A 88 -6.86 20.72 -12.03
C VAL A 88 -5.93 21.90 -12.29
N GLN A 89 -4.92 21.74 -13.14
CA GLN A 89 -4.01 22.81 -13.52
C GLN A 89 -4.75 23.92 -14.28
N ASP A 90 -5.68 23.57 -15.16
CA ASP A 90 -6.48 24.56 -15.87
C ASP A 90 -7.53 25.23 -15.00
N LEU A 91 -8.10 24.54 -14.00
CA LEU A 91 -9.10 25.10 -13.09
C LEU A 91 -8.50 25.89 -11.92
N PHE A 92 -7.32 25.49 -11.42
CA PHE A 92 -6.69 26.09 -10.23
C PHE A 92 -5.45 26.93 -10.52
N LEU A 93 -4.68 26.65 -11.59
CA LEU A 93 -3.42 27.37 -11.87
C LEU A 93 -3.55 28.41 -12.99
N LYS A 94 -4.59 28.36 -13.83
CA LYS A 94 -5.03 29.50 -14.66
C LYS A 94 -5.94 30.40 -13.84
N ASP A 95 -5.42 30.90 -12.72
CA ASP A 95 -6.10 31.88 -11.91
C ASP A 95 -6.31 33.17 -12.74
N PRO A 96 -7.56 33.63 -13.00
CA PRO A 96 -7.84 34.85 -13.75
C PRO A 96 -7.30 36.11 -13.04
N PHE A 97 -6.89 35.99 -11.78
CA PHE A 97 -6.23 37.06 -11.02
C PHE A 97 -4.71 37.04 -11.14
N LYS A 98 -4.09 35.98 -11.69
CA LYS A 98 -2.64 35.90 -11.86
C LYS A 98 -2.07 37.01 -12.75
N SER A 99 -2.86 37.49 -13.73
CA SER A 99 -2.51 38.64 -14.58
C SER A 99 -2.77 40.01 -13.93
N LYS A 100 -3.44 40.05 -12.78
CA LYS A 100 -3.78 41.27 -12.02
C LYS A 100 -2.95 41.45 -10.74
N ILE A 101 -2.15 40.45 -10.35
CA ILE A 101 -1.22 40.59 -9.23
C ILE A 101 -0.02 41.41 -9.73
N HIS A 102 0.06 42.67 -9.29
CA HIS A 102 1.22 43.50 -9.55
C HIS A 102 2.48 42.85 -8.96
N THR A 103 3.54 42.75 -9.78
CA THR A 103 4.84 42.09 -9.52
C THR A 103 5.60 42.60 -8.29
N ASN A 104 5.08 43.58 -7.55
CA ASN A 104 5.73 44.23 -6.42
C ASN A 104 5.13 43.84 -5.06
N SER A 105 4.38 42.73 -4.97
CA SER A 105 3.84 42.27 -3.69
C SER A 105 4.96 41.65 -2.83
N PRO A 106 5.25 42.17 -1.62
CA PRO A 106 6.33 41.66 -0.75
C PRO A 106 6.14 40.20 -0.29
N LEU A 107 4.94 39.63 -0.50
CA LEU A 107 4.62 38.24 -0.17
C LEU A 107 4.91 37.25 -1.30
N LEU A 108 5.31 37.72 -2.49
CA LEU A 108 5.84 36.88 -3.57
C LEU A 108 7.35 36.99 -3.58
N GLN A 109 8.00 36.51 -2.52
CA GLN A 109 9.42 36.20 -2.61
C GLN A 109 9.55 34.93 -3.47
N GLU A 110 9.68 35.17 -4.77
CA GLU A 110 9.96 34.21 -5.81
C GLU A 110 11.17 33.36 -5.38
N SER A 111 10.91 32.12 -4.97
CA SER A 111 11.96 31.10 -4.94
C SER A 111 12.51 31.03 -6.36
N PRO A 112 13.84 31.19 -6.57
CA PRO A 112 14.39 31.30 -7.90
C PRO A 112 13.98 30.10 -8.74
N HIS A 113 13.34 30.39 -9.87
CA HIS A 113 13.06 29.45 -10.95
C HIS A 113 14.36 28.79 -11.42
N VAL A 114 14.68 27.64 -10.83
CA VAL A 114 15.56 26.66 -11.45
C VAL A 114 14.75 25.98 -12.54
N GLY A 115 15.07 26.30 -13.80
CA GLY A 115 14.50 25.65 -14.97
C GLY A 115 14.57 24.14 -14.79
N THR A 116 13.41 23.50 -14.69
CA THR A 116 13.30 22.05 -14.59
C THR A 116 13.44 21.48 -16.00
N PRO A 117 14.54 20.79 -16.35
CA PRO A 117 14.58 19.98 -17.57
C PRO A 117 13.53 18.85 -17.46
N PRO A 118 13.04 18.31 -18.60
CA PRO A 118 12.01 17.27 -18.60
C PRO A 118 12.42 16.10 -17.69
N PRO A 119 11.48 15.47 -16.97
CA PRO A 119 11.80 14.48 -15.96
C PRO A 119 12.52 13.29 -16.58
N SER A 120 13.84 13.29 -16.44
CA SER A 120 14.69 12.14 -16.66
C SER A 120 14.29 11.08 -15.64
N LYS A 121 13.71 10.01 -16.17
CA LYS A 121 13.25 8.82 -15.45
C LYS A 121 14.46 8.08 -14.88
N LYS A 122 15.04 8.59 -13.79
CA LYS A 122 15.93 7.81 -12.93
C LYS A 122 15.08 6.95 -11.99
N PRO A 123 15.35 5.64 -11.87
CA PRO A 123 14.72 4.83 -10.84
C PRO A 123 15.30 5.28 -9.49
N ASN A 124 14.52 6.04 -8.73
CA ASN A 124 14.90 6.47 -7.40
C ASN A 124 14.76 5.27 -6.45
N SER A 125 15.72 4.36 -6.47
CA SER A 125 15.88 3.33 -5.45
C SER A 125 16.60 3.91 -4.23
N SER A 126 16.03 4.98 -3.67
CA SER A 126 16.43 5.49 -2.37
C SER A 126 15.17 5.52 -1.53
N LEU A 127 14.87 4.37 -0.92
CA LEU A 127 14.10 4.34 0.32
C LEU A 127 14.68 5.44 1.20
N THR A 128 13.87 6.45 1.46
CA THR A 128 14.33 7.57 2.26
C THR A 128 14.66 7.01 3.65
N CYS A 129 15.79 7.40 4.22
CA CYS A 129 16.25 6.88 5.53
C CYS A 129 15.15 6.96 6.61
N PHE A 130 14.22 7.91 6.44
CA PHE A 130 13.04 8.11 7.26
C PHE A 130 12.02 6.96 7.17
N GLU A 131 11.70 6.44 5.97
CA GLU A 131 10.79 5.30 5.79
C GLU A 131 11.36 4.01 6.38
N VAL A 132 12.68 3.82 6.27
CA VAL A 132 13.36 2.66 6.88
C VAL A 132 13.32 2.75 8.40
N ALA A 133 13.57 3.94 8.97
CA ALA A 133 13.51 4.16 10.40
C ALA A 133 12.12 3.87 10.97
N GLU A 134 11.07 4.33 10.29
CA GLU A 134 9.69 4.06 10.70
C GLU A 134 9.37 2.56 10.72
N VAL A 135 9.73 1.83 9.66
CA VAL A 135 9.54 0.37 9.59
C VAL A 135 10.31 -0.34 10.71
N VAL A 136 11.55 0.05 10.99
CA VAL A 136 12.36 -0.54 12.08
C VAL A 136 11.71 -0.30 13.43
N VAL A 137 11.19 0.90 13.70
CA VAL A 137 10.49 1.22 14.94
C VAL A 137 9.23 0.38 15.09
N PHE A 138 8.43 0.23 14.04
CA PHE A 138 7.24 -0.63 14.07
C PHE A 138 7.58 -2.09 14.34
N VAL A 139 8.61 -2.63 13.71
CA VAL A 139 9.07 -4.01 13.93
C VAL A 139 9.51 -4.19 15.38
N CYS A 140 10.35 -3.29 15.91
CA CYS A 140 10.79 -3.34 17.31
C CYS A 140 9.61 -3.25 18.29
N ALA A 141 8.67 -2.33 18.07
CA ALA A 141 7.49 -2.17 18.92
C ALA A 141 6.62 -3.43 18.91
N SER A 142 6.40 -4.04 17.73
CA SER A 142 5.62 -5.28 17.60
C SER A 142 6.28 -6.47 18.32
N LEU A 143 7.62 -6.58 18.27
CA LEU A 143 8.35 -7.63 18.99
C LEU A 143 8.23 -7.46 20.50
N VAL A 144 8.38 -6.23 21.01
CA VAL A 144 8.20 -5.93 22.44
C VAL A 144 6.78 -6.28 22.88
N PHE A 145 5.77 -5.93 22.08
CA PHE A 145 4.38 -6.25 22.34
C PHE A 145 4.17 -7.77 22.41
N VAL A 146 4.62 -8.52 21.40
CA VAL A 146 4.50 -9.99 21.39
C VAL A 146 5.19 -10.61 22.61
N CYS A 147 6.40 -10.19 22.94
CA CYS A 147 7.12 -10.67 24.13
C CYS A 147 6.35 -10.38 25.43
N PHE A 148 5.77 -9.18 25.56
CA PHE A 148 4.96 -8.80 26.72
C PHE A 148 3.72 -9.69 26.87
N PHE A 149 3.00 -9.94 25.77
CA PHE A 149 1.85 -10.84 25.77
C PHE A 149 2.23 -12.28 26.08
N LEU A 150 3.35 -12.78 25.56
CA LEU A 150 3.86 -14.10 25.90
C LEU A 150 4.22 -14.21 27.37
N LEU A 151 4.84 -13.18 27.97
CA LEU A 151 5.14 -13.17 29.41
C LEU A 151 3.88 -13.19 30.27
N ILE A 152 2.85 -12.41 29.90
CA ILE A 152 1.54 -12.45 30.57
C ILE A 152 0.92 -13.84 30.44
N PHE A 153 0.94 -14.41 29.23
CA PHE A 153 0.36 -15.71 28.96
C PHE A 153 1.06 -16.82 29.77
N ILE A 154 2.39 -16.82 29.80
CA ILE A 154 3.18 -17.76 30.60
C ILE A 154 2.88 -17.57 32.09
N ARG A 155 2.77 -16.32 32.58
CA ARG A 155 2.42 -16.03 33.97
C ARG A 155 1.04 -16.59 34.34
N PHE A 156 0.06 -16.49 33.45
CA PHE A 156 -1.32 -16.87 33.76
C PHE A 156 -1.58 -18.37 33.57
N PHE A 157 -1.03 -18.97 32.51
CA PHE A 157 -1.33 -20.35 32.14
C PHE A 157 -0.27 -21.37 32.58
N LEU A 158 0.96 -20.95 32.88
CA LEU A 158 2.07 -21.83 33.26
C LEU A 158 2.87 -21.26 34.45
N PRO A 159 2.24 -21.09 35.63
CA PRO A 159 2.86 -20.46 36.79
C PRO A 159 4.15 -21.17 37.24
N ASP A 160 4.20 -22.50 37.19
CA ASP A 160 5.38 -23.30 37.57
C ASP A 160 6.58 -23.11 36.63
N SER A 161 6.32 -22.83 35.35
CA SER A 161 7.35 -22.53 34.36
C SER A 161 7.88 -21.11 34.53
N PHE A 162 7.00 -20.17 34.88
CA PHE A 162 7.37 -18.78 35.15
C PHE A 162 8.32 -18.66 36.36
N ILE A 163 8.01 -19.37 37.45
CA ILE A 163 8.85 -19.40 38.66
C ILE A 163 10.26 -19.94 38.33
N ARG A 164 10.34 -21.05 37.58
CA ARG A 164 11.62 -21.63 37.14
C ARG A 164 12.43 -20.70 36.23
N MET A 165 11.77 -20.02 35.29
CA MET A 165 12.41 -19.06 34.40
C MET A 165 12.99 -17.86 35.17
N ARG A 166 12.21 -17.32 36.13
CA ARG A 166 12.65 -16.19 36.97
C ARG A 166 13.83 -16.56 37.86
N ALA A 167 13.82 -17.75 38.47
CA ALA A 167 14.94 -18.24 39.27
C ALA A 167 16.23 -18.41 38.43
N SER A 168 16.10 -18.87 37.18
CA SER A 168 17.23 -18.99 36.25
C SER A 168 17.79 -17.63 35.82
N LEU A 169 16.93 -16.65 35.52
CA LEU A 169 17.34 -15.29 35.17
C LEU A 169 18.04 -14.60 36.35
N TYR A 170 17.49 -14.73 37.56
CA TYR A 170 18.10 -14.17 38.76
C TYR A 170 19.50 -14.74 39.02
N LYS A 171 19.66 -16.06 38.89
CA LYS A 171 20.97 -16.72 38.99
C LYS A 171 21.96 -16.19 37.95
N SER A 172 21.50 -15.89 36.73
CA SER A 172 22.34 -15.35 35.67
C SER A 172 22.78 -13.90 35.90
N PHE A 173 21.93 -13.07 36.53
CA PHE A 173 22.23 -11.66 36.79
C PHE A 173 23.01 -11.44 38.09
N VAL A 174 22.72 -12.21 39.13
CA VAL A 174 23.26 -11.98 40.49
C VAL A 174 24.39 -12.97 40.83
N GLY A 175 24.60 -14.01 40.03
CA GLY A 175 25.69 -14.99 40.21
C GLY A 175 25.55 -15.90 41.44
N LYS A 176 24.50 -15.73 42.25
CA LYS A 176 24.15 -16.57 43.40
C LYS A 176 22.73 -17.11 43.25
N ARG A 177 22.47 -18.32 43.77
CA ARG A 177 21.10 -18.81 43.92
C ARG A 177 20.38 -17.98 44.99
N PRO A 178 19.12 -17.58 44.78
CA PRO A 178 18.33 -16.95 45.84
C PRO A 178 18.20 -17.94 47.01
N GLY A 179 18.38 -17.43 48.24
CA GLY A 179 18.15 -18.23 49.45
C GLY A 179 16.66 -18.55 49.62
N GLU A 180 16.31 -19.61 50.34
CA GLU A 180 14.91 -20.05 50.51
C GLU A 180 13.98 -18.94 51.04
N GLU A 181 14.52 -17.98 51.81
CA GLU A 181 13.76 -16.83 52.32
C GLU A 181 13.45 -15.75 51.25
N GLU A 182 14.30 -15.58 50.23
CA GLU A 182 14.06 -14.63 49.13
C GLU A 182 13.02 -15.13 48.13
N VAL A 183 12.78 -16.44 48.09
CA VAL A 183 11.76 -17.06 47.23
C VAL A 183 10.35 -16.62 47.65
N TYR A 184 10.13 -16.34 48.95
CA TYR A 184 8.84 -15.89 49.48
C TYR A 184 8.54 -14.41 49.21
N PHE A 185 9.55 -13.55 49.11
CA PHE A 185 9.36 -12.14 48.72
C PHE A 185 9.12 -11.94 47.21
N ILE A 186 9.29 -13.02 46.44
CA ILE A 186 9.24 -13.04 44.98
C ILE A 186 7.88 -13.55 44.45
N MET A 187 7.08 -14.19 45.31
CA MET A 187 5.72 -14.69 45.08
C MET A 187 4.70 -13.55 45.02
#